data_AF-A0A9P6C6C2-F1
#
_entry.id   AF-A0A9P6C6C2-F1
#
_cell.length_a   1.000
_cell.length_b   1.000
_cell.length_c   1.000
_cell.angle_alpha   90.00
_cell.angle_beta   90.00
_cell.angle_gamma   90.00
#
_symmetry.space_group_name_H-M   'P 1'
#
loop_
_entity.id
_entity.type
_entity.pdbx_description
1 polymer ?
#
loop_
_entity_poly.entity_id
_entity_poly.type
_entity_poly.pdbx_seq_one_letter_code
_entity_poly.pdbx_strand_id
1 'polypeptide(L)'
;MSPIDDGFMSGSMDKTVRLWDLRSPLCRGLLALPSSPVVAYDSSGLVFAVAVNHYSRILLYDQANFDKAPFLTITLEDPTLAHISYPPRPIYITSLAFSSSGKYILVGCSGDAHYILDAFEGHLLAKLEGQAGLERRSMSSPPSIEPTKGSSGEEVSWTPDSKYVIGGSLDGRVLIWDVQNLPQRTGPVDLKAHPHRIHPMVGLDGHPGPSRCVQFNPRYNMMVSAGAELAFWLPDYSQDTEEIARDLLKKKGSA
;
A
#
# COMPACT_ATOMS: atom_id res chain seq x y z
N MET A 1 5.01 12.72 5.63
CA MET A 1 5.28 13.59 6.81
C MET A 1 5.73 12.69 7.95
N SER A 2 6.61 13.18 8.81
CA SER A 2 6.94 12.51 10.08
C SER A 2 5.70 12.50 10.99
N PRO A 3 5.44 11.40 11.73
CA PRO A 3 4.32 11.34 12.66
C PRO A 3 4.60 12.04 14.01
N ILE A 4 5.86 12.34 14.33
CA ILE A 4 6.29 12.82 15.66
C ILE A 4 6.81 14.26 15.68
N ASP A 5 7.22 14.80 14.54
CA ASP A 5 7.79 16.14 14.44
C ASP A 5 7.44 16.84 13.12
N ASP A 6 7.88 18.09 12.97
CA ASP A 6 7.68 18.90 11.77
C ASP A 6 8.59 18.48 10.59
N GLY A 7 9.12 17.26 10.62
CA GLY A 7 9.95 16.68 9.58
C GLY A 7 9.13 16.11 8.42
N PHE A 8 9.71 16.09 7.23
CA PHE A 8 9.14 15.34 6.11
C PHE A 8 10.21 14.85 5.15
N MET A 9 9.84 13.86 4.33
CA MET A 9 10.70 13.34 3.28
C MET A 9 10.08 13.59 1.91
N SER A 10 10.95 13.78 0.94
CA SER A 10 10.58 13.79 -0.47
C SER A 10 11.48 12.82 -1.24
N GLY A 11 10.87 11.95 -2.03
CA GLY A 11 11.57 11.17 -3.06
C GLY A 11 11.48 11.88 -4.41
N SER A 12 12.57 11.84 -5.20
CA SER A 12 12.66 12.54 -6.49
C SER A 12 13.11 11.62 -7.62
N MET A 13 12.70 11.94 -8.85
CA MET A 13 13.11 11.25 -10.06
C MET A 13 14.61 11.39 -10.35
N ASP A 14 15.30 12.34 -9.70
CA ASP A 14 16.76 12.46 -9.69
C ASP A 14 17.46 11.38 -8.85
N LYS A 15 16.69 10.41 -8.33
CA LYS A 15 17.15 9.28 -7.52
C LYS A 15 17.66 9.69 -6.15
N THR A 16 17.12 10.77 -5.59
CA THR A 16 17.41 11.19 -4.23
C THR A 16 16.19 11.10 -3.32
N VAL A 17 16.45 10.76 -2.06
CA VAL A 17 15.53 11.03 -0.94
C VAL A 17 16.12 12.19 -0.16
N ARG A 18 15.30 13.20 0.12
CA ARG A 18 15.68 14.36 0.92
C ARG A 18 14.84 14.41 2.17
N LEU A 19 15.51 14.71 3.28
CA LEU A 19 14.90 14.93 4.58
C LEU A 19 14.86 16.42 4.86
N TRP A 20 13.70 16.88 5.31
CA TRP A 20 13.38 18.28 5.52
C TRP A 20 12.82 18.49 6.92
N ASP A 21 12.86 19.74 7.35
CA ASP A 21 12.22 20.20 8.58
C ASP A 21 11.56 21.53 8.30
N LEU A 22 10.26 21.64 8.55
CA LEU A 22 9.48 22.82 8.19
C LEU A 22 9.96 24.10 8.91
N ARG A 23 10.71 23.94 10.00
CA ARG A 23 11.30 25.06 10.74
C ARG A 23 12.59 25.61 10.09
N SER A 24 13.16 24.91 9.11
CA SER A 24 14.40 25.30 8.43
C SER A 24 14.24 25.25 6.91
N PRO A 25 14.71 26.27 6.17
CA PRO A 25 14.70 26.23 4.72
C PRO A 25 15.76 25.28 4.12
N LEU A 26 16.65 24.72 4.94
CA LEU A 26 17.74 23.86 4.49
C LEU A 26 17.35 22.37 4.51
N CYS A 27 17.83 21.64 3.51
CA CYS A 27 17.76 20.19 3.46
C CYS A 27 18.60 19.60 4.60
N ARG A 28 17.98 18.84 5.50
CA ARG A 28 18.65 18.23 6.66
C ARG A 28 19.50 17.02 6.28
N GLY A 29 19.03 16.23 5.32
CA GLY A 29 19.71 15.01 4.90
C GLY A 29 19.40 14.66 3.45
N LEU A 30 20.34 13.97 2.81
CA LEU A 30 20.21 13.53 1.42
C LEU A 30 20.73 12.09 1.30
N LEU A 31 19.89 11.21 0.77
CA LEU A 31 20.27 9.86 0.39
C LEU A 31 20.25 9.76 -1.14
N ALA A 32 21.36 9.33 -1.73
CA ALA A 32 21.45 9.04 -3.15
C ALA A 32 21.19 7.54 -3.40
N LEU A 33 20.34 7.24 -4.37
CA LEU A 33 19.86 5.89 -4.67
C LEU A 33 20.10 5.56 -6.14
N PRO A 34 20.07 4.27 -6.52
CA PRO A 34 20.31 3.88 -7.91
C PRO A 34 19.08 4.10 -8.82
N SER A 35 17.88 4.28 -8.25
CA SER A 35 16.62 4.52 -9.00
C SER A 35 15.66 5.43 -8.21
N SER A 36 14.59 5.87 -8.86
CA SER A 36 13.55 6.72 -8.25
C SER A 36 12.93 6.02 -7.04
N PRO A 37 12.90 6.68 -5.86
CA PRO A 37 12.39 6.09 -4.64
C PRO A 37 10.88 6.32 -4.44
N VAL A 38 10.27 5.40 -3.70
CA VAL A 38 9.01 5.61 -2.96
C VAL A 38 9.34 5.54 -1.48
N VAL A 39 8.81 6.46 -0.67
CA VAL A 39 9.22 6.60 0.74
C VAL A 39 8.03 6.57 1.69
N ALA A 40 8.24 6.04 2.89
CA ALA A 40 7.25 6.06 3.96
C ALA A 40 7.92 6.11 5.32
N TYR A 41 7.30 6.82 6.27
CA TYR A 41 7.66 6.75 7.68
C TYR A 41 6.93 5.60 8.36
N ASP A 42 7.58 4.99 9.35
CA ASP A 42 6.90 4.12 10.30
C ASP A 42 5.99 4.94 11.24
N SER A 43 5.15 4.27 12.01
CA SER A 43 4.22 4.96 12.93
C SER A 43 4.92 5.66 14.09
N SER A 44 6.14 5.26 14.45
CA SER A 44 6.94 5.91 15.51
C SER A 44 7.78 7.10 15.02
N GLY A 45 8.02 7.21 13.71
CA GLY A 45 8.89 8.23 13.11
C GLY A 45 10.39 7.99 13.32
N LEU A 46 10.78 6.86 13.93
CA LEU A 46 12.17 6.49 14.15
C LEU A 46 12.76 5.71 12.97
N VAL A 47 11.90 5.12 12.13
CA VAL A 47 12.30 4.31 10.98
C VAL A 47 11.62 4.87 9.73
N PHE A 48 12.31 4.78 8.60
CA PHE A 48 11.68 5.01 7.32
C PHE A 48 12.04 3.94 6.31
N ALA A 49 11.11 3.66 5.41
CA ALA A 49 11.27 2.73 4.31
C ALA A 49 11.49 3.50 3.00
N VAL A 50 12.33 2.93 2.15
CA VAL A 50 12.61 3.40 0.79
C VAL A 50 12.48 2.23 -0.18
N ALA A 51 11.44 2.24 -1.01
CA ALA A 51 11.26 1.31 -2.10
C ALA A 51 12.04 1.75 -3.34
N VAL A 52 12.71 0.81 -3.98
CA VAL A 52 13.48 1.00 -5.22
C VAL A 52 13.03 -0.04 -6.26
N ASN A 53 12.21 0.41 -7.20
CA ASN A 53 11.54 -0.47 -8.18
C ASN A 53 12.50 -1.28 -9.07
N HIS A 54 13.61 -0.69 -9.51
CA HIS A 54 14.53 -1.36 -10.44
C HIS A 54 15.12 -2.66 -9.88
N TYR A 55 15.18 -2.80 -8.55
CA TYR A 55 15.69 -4.00 -7.88
C TYR A 55 14.61 -4.74 -7.09
N SER A 56 13.35 -4.31 -7.14
CA SER A 56 12.25 -4.83 -6.31
C SER A 56 12.63 -4.90 -4.82
N ARG A 57 13.27 -3.85 -4.30
CA ARG A 57 13.75 -3.82 -2.91
C ARG A 57 13.08 -2.73 -2.10
N ILE A 58 12.84 -3.01 -0.82
CA ILE A 58 12.43 -2.06 0.18
C ILE A 58 13.54 -2.01 1.24
N LEU A 59 14.12 -0.83 1.42
CA LEU A 59 15.25 -0.58 2.31
C LEU A 59 14.73 0.13 3.56
N LEU A 60 14.97 -0.41 4.75
CA LEU A 60 14.62 0.25 6.01
C LEU A 60 15.85 0.89 6.63
N TYR A 61 15.69 2.14 7.02
CA TYR A 61 16.72 2.98 7.62
C TYR A 61 16.28 3.48 8.98
N ASP A 62 17.25 3.64 9.87
CA ASP A 62 17.08 4.39 11.11
C ASP A 62 17.14 5.88 10.79
N GLN A 63 16.12 6.64 11.19
CA GLN A 63 16.01 8.08 10.98
C GLN A 63 17.17 8.85 11.59
N ALA A 64 17.71 8.41 12.74
CA ALA A 64 18.83 9.08 13.41
C ALA A 64 20.18 8.76 12.75
N ASN A 65 20.28 7.63 12.05
CA ASN A 65 21.49 7.11 11.42
C ASN A 65 21.28 6.90 9.91
N PHE A 66 20.61 7.85 9.26
CA PHE A 66 20.19 7.74 7.85
C PHE A 66 21.37 7.73 6.85
N ASP A 67 22.56 8.12 7.31
CA ASP A 67 23.82 8.11 6.56
C ASP A 67 24.47 6.72 6.51
N LYS A 68 24.00 5.76 7.31
CA LYS A 68 24.46 4.38 7.31
C LYS A 68 23.72 3.51 6.29
N ALA A 69 24.24 2.31 6.06
CA ALA A 69 23.55 1.30 5.27
C ALA A 69 22.19 0.94 5.90
N PRO A 70 21.19 0.54 5.08
CA PRO A 70 19.90 0.12 5.60
C PRO A 70 20.09 -1.08 6.54
N PHE A 71 19.42 -1.05 7.69
CA PHE A 71 19.53 -2.13 8.67
C PHE A 71 18.74 -3.38 8.25
N LEU A 72 17.73 -3.22 7.39
CA LEU A 72 16.97 -4.30 6.78
C LEU A 72 16.75 -4.00 5.30
N THR A 73 16.96 -5.02 4.46
CA THR A 73 16.67 -4.98 3.02
C THR A 73 15.71 -6.10 2.69
N ILE A 74 14.51 -5.75 2.27
CA ILE A 74 13.45 -6.68 1.88
C ILE A 74 13.46 -6.79 0.35
N THR A 75 13.50 -8.02 -0.17
CA THR A 75 13.31 -8.26 -1.61
C THR A 75 11.86 -8.68 -1.83
N LEU A 76 11.12 -7.88 -2.62
CA LEU A 76 9.73 -8.14 -2.96
C LEU A 76 9.66 -9.00 -4.21
N GLU A 77 9.42 -10.29 -4.01
CA GLU A 77 9.23 -11.26 -5.09
C GLU A 77 7.95 -12.06 -4.82
N ASP A 78 7.12 -12.22 -5.85
CA ASP A 78 5.91 -13.03 -5.80
C ASP A 78 6.04 -14.20 -6.77
N PRO A 79 6.29 -15.43 -6.27
CA PRO A 79 6.46 -16.60 -7.11
C PRO A 79 5.20 -16.94 -7.93
N THR A 80 4.02 -16.45 -7.51
CA THR A 80 2.77 -16.71 -8.24
C THR A 80 2.71 -16.01 -9.59
N LEU A 81 3.49 -14.95 -9.81
CA LEU A 81 3.53 -14.21 -11.07
C LEU A 81 4.09 -15.06 -12.23
N ALA A 82 4.96 -16.03 -11.91
CA ALA A 82 5.49 -16.97 -12.90
C ALA A 82 4.42 -17.90 -13.50
N HIS A 83 3.28 -18.07 -12.81
CA HIS A 83 2.14 -18.83 -13.33
C HIS A 83 1.27 -18.02 -14.31
N ILE A 84 1.45 -16.70 -14.37
CA ILE A 84 0.63 -15.79 -15.17
C ILE A 84 1.36 -15.39 -16.46
N SER A 85 2.66 -15.09 -16.38
CA SER A 85 3.46 -14.68 -17.54
C SER A 85 4.88 -15.25 -17.48
N TYR A 86 5.50 -15.40 -18.65
CA TYR A 86 6.91 -15.74 -18.77
C TYR A 86 7.65 -14.76 -19.70
N PRO A 87 8.65 -14.00 -19.20
CA PRO A 87 9.12 -13.96 -17.80
C PRO A 87 8.06 -13.43 -16.82
N PRO A 88 8.19 -13.69 -15.50
CA PRO A 88 7.31 -13.11 -14.49
C PRO A 88 7.33 -11.59 -14.60
N ARG A 89 6.14 -10.99 -14.64
CA ARG A 89 6.02 -9.54 -14.75
C ARG A 89 6.55 -8.86 -13.47
N PRO A 90 7.40 -7.82 -13.57
CA PRO A 90 7.96 -7.20 -12.38
C PRO A 90 6.88 -6.44 -11.60
N ILE A 91 7.05 -6.39 -10.27
CA ILE A 91 6.18 -5.62 -9.38
C ILE A 91 6.63 -4.17 -9.40
N TYR A 92 5.71 -3.25 -9.70
CA TYR A 92 5.99 -1.82 -9.72
C TYR A 92 5.30 -1.14 -8.53
N ILE A 93 6.10 -0.78 -7.53
CA ILE A 93 5.69 -0.12 -6.29
C ILE A 93 5.36 1.34 -6.58
N THR A 94 4.18 1.76 -6.16
CA THR A 94 3.64 3.10 -6.32
C THR A 94 3.51 3.84 -5.00
N SER A 95 3.24 3.11 -3.91
CA SER A 95 3.06 3.64 -2.56
C SER A 95 3.60 2.68 -1.50
N LEU A 96 3.97 3.24 -0.35
CA LEU A 96 4.34 2.50 0.84
C LEU A 96 3.62 3.09 2.05
N ALA A 97 3.09 2.25 2.93
CA ALA A 97 2.49 2.70 4.18
C ALA A 97 2.69 1.66 5.29
N PHE A 98 3.24 2.09 6.42
CA PHE A 98 3.24 1.26 7.62
C PHE A 98 1.85 1.20 8.23
N SER A 99 1.49 0.04 8.78
CA SER A 99 0.28 -0.09 9.58
C SER A 99 0.38 0.75 10.85
N SER A 100 -0.76 1.20 11.39
CA SER A 100 -0.78 1.95 12.65
C SER A 100 -0.22 1.14 13.83
N SER A 101 -0.31 -0.20 13.76
CA SER A 101 0.34 -1.12 14.70
C SER A 101 1.87 -1.25 14.54
N GLY A 102 2.45 -0.72 13.45
CA GLY A 102 3.88 -0.81 13.13
C GLY A 102 4.35 -2.20 12.68
N LYS A 103 3.47 -3.20 12.67
CA LYS A 103 3.80 -4.60 12.36
C LYS A 103 3.91 -4.90 10.87
N TYR A 104 3.23 -4.13 10.04
CA TYR A 104 3.07 -4.45 8.64
C TYR A 104 3.46 -3.27 7.75
N ILE A 105 3.97 -3.58 6.57
CA ILE A 105 4.17 -2.62 5.48
C ILE A 105 3.20 -3.00 4.37
N LEU A 106 2.31 -2.06 4.03
CA LEU A 106 1.48 -2.14 2.83
C LEU A 106 2.27 -1.56 1.66
N VAL A 107 2.30 -2.33 0.59
CA VAL A 107 2.95 -1.97 -0.66
C VAL A 107 1.87 -1.81 -1.72
N GLY A 108 1.60 -0.55 -2.08
CA GLY A 108 0.77 -0.22 -3.24
C GLY A 108 1.55 -0.49 -4.51
N CYS A 109 0.87 -1.00 -5.53
CA CYS A 109 1.46 -1.34 -6.82
C CYS A 109 0.53 -0.93 -7.96
N SER A 110 1.10 -0.62 -9.11
CA SER A 110 0.31 -0.18 -10.27
C SER A 110 -0.51 -1.29 -10.93
N GLY A 111 -0.15 -2.56 -10.68
CA GLY A 111 -0.80 -3.74 -11.24
C GLY A 111 -2.06 -4.20 -10.50
N ASP A 112 -2.52 -5.41 -10.83
CA ASP A 112 -3.79 -5.98 -10.34
C ASP A 112 -3.69 -6.56 -8.91
N ALA A 113 -2.62 -6.25 -8.18
CA ALA A 113 -2.41 -6.70 -6.81
C ALA A 113 -1.63 -5.68 -5.97
N HIS A 114 -1.88 -5.71 -4.67
CA HIS A 114 -1.08 -5.04 -3.64
C HIS A 114 -0.51 -6.09 -2.67
N TYR A 115 0.52 -5.72 -1.91
CA TYR A 115 1.21 -6.67 -1.03
C TYR A 115 1.27 -6.18 0.41
N ILE A 116 1.26 -7.14 1.34
CA ILE A 116 1.51 -6.89 2.76
C ILE A 116 2.74 -7.66 3.18
N LEU A 117 3.69 -6.93 3.74
CA LEU A 117 4.95 -7.45 4.26
C LEU A 117 4.99 -7.33 5.78
N ASP A 118 5.74 -8.21 6.43
CA ASP A 118 6.15 -8.02 7.82
C ASP A 118 7.19 -6.89 7.90
N ALA A 119 7.00 -5.96 8.83
CA ALA A 119 7.88 -4.80 8.99
C ALA A 119 9.20 -5.13 9.71
N PHE A 120 9.25 -6.24 10.46
CA PHE A 120 10.40 -6.60 11.30
C PHE A 120 11.38 -7.54 10.60
N GLU A 121 10.89 -8.66 10.06
CA GLU A 121 11.70 -9.69 9.43
C GLU A 121 11.66 -9.60 7.89
N GLY A 122 10.66 -8.92 7.34
CA GLY A 122 10.56 -8.68 5.90
C GLY A 122 9.87 -9.79 5.11
N HIS A 123 9.15 -10.71 5.77
CA HIS A 123 8.42 -11.75 5.05
C HIS A 123 7.27 -11.20 4.21
N LEU A 124 7.11 -11.75 3.02
CA LEU A 124 5.89 -11.54 2.23
C LEU A 124 4.73 -12.33 2.83
N LEU A 125 3.75 -11.63 3.41
CA LEU A 125 2.64 -12.25 4.14
C LEU A 125 1.43 -12.48 3.24
N ALA A 126 1.00 -11.45 2.53
CA ALA A 126 -0.22 -11.50 1.74
C ALA A 126 -0.15 -10.72 0.43
N LYS A 127 -1.01 -11.16 -0.50
CA LYS A 127 -1.27 -10.55 -1.80
C LYS A 127 -2.77 -10.22 -1.87
N LEU A 128 -3.08 -8.93 -1.93
CA LEU A 128 -4.43 -8.41 -2.09
C LEU A 128 -4.77 -8.40 -3.58
N GLU A 129 -5.72 -9.21 -3.99
CA GLU A 129 -6.14 -9.37 -5.40
C GLU A 129 -7.59 -8.93 -5.59
N GLY A 130 -8.03 -8.83 -6.84
CA GLY A 130 -9.42 -8.54 -7.22
C GLY A 130 -9.65 -7.14 -7.77
N GLN A 131 -8.68 -6.23 -7.60
CA GLN A 131 -8.73 -4.92 -8.24
C GLN A 131 -8.25 -4.97 -9.69
N ALA A 132 -8.88 -4.17 -10.54
CA ALA A 132 -8.27 -3.76 -11.79
C ALA A 132 -7.22 -2.68 -11.52
N GLY A 133 -5.95 -2.98 -11.81
CA GLY A 133 -4.79 -2.12 -11.60
C GLY A 133 -4.82 -0.85 -12.43
N LEU A 134 -4.24 0.21 -11.85
CA LEU A 134 -4.29 1.58 -12.35
C LEU A 134 -3.19 1.94 -13.35
N GLU A 135 -2.32 0.99 -13.70
CA GLU A 135 -1.33 1.16 -14.78
C GLU A 135 -1.96 1.31 -16.16
N ARG A 136 -3.18 0.78 -16.36
CA ARG A 136 -3.87 0.85 -17.64
C ARG A 136 -4.61 2.18 -17.78
N ARG A 137 -4.69 2.68 -19.02
CA ARG A 137 -5.50 3.87 -19.33
C ARG A 137 -7.00 3.60 -19.19
N SER A 138 -7.43 2.38 -19.54
CA SER A 138 -8.82 1.94 -19.53
C SER A 138 -8.89 0.42 -19.42
N MET A 139 -10.04 -0.13 -19.00
CA MET A 139 -10.31 -1.56 -18.90
C MET A 139 -10.12 -2.32 -20.23
N SER A 140 -10.32 -1.65 -21.37
CA SER A 140 -10.12 -2.23 -22.70
C SER A 140 -8.67 -2.22 -23.17
N SER A 141 -7.78 -1.49 -22.48
CA SER A 141 -6.38 -1.39 -22.86
C SER A 141 -5.60 -2.60 -22.33
N PRO A 142 -4.84 -3.31 -23.16
CA PRO A 142 -3.99 -4.38 -22.68
C PRO A 142 -2.92 -3.82 -21.73
N PRO A 143 -2.46 -4.60 -20.74
CA PRO A 143 -1.34 -4.22 -19.91
C PRO A 143 -0.07 -4.09 -20.77
N SER A 144 0.75 -3.09 -20.45
CA SER A 144 2.08 -2.94 -21.06
C SER A 144 3.03 -4.04 -20.61
N ILE A 145 3.95 -4.43 -21.49
CA ILE A 145 5.04 -5.39 -21.18
C ILE A 145 5.83 -4.87 -19.97
N GLU A 146 6.25 -3.61 -20.04
CA GLU A 146 6.89 -2.94 -18.92
C GLU A 146 5.81 -2.27 -18.05
N PRO A 147 5.71 -2.64 -16.76
CA PRO A 147 4.87 -1.93 -15.81
C PRO A 147 5.30 -0.47 -15.73
N THR A 148 4.31 0.42 -15.71
CA THR A 148 4.55 1.85 -15.55
C THR A 148 3.81 2.35 -14.33
N LYS A 149 4.34 3.40 -13.71
CA LYS A 149 3.59 4.13 -12.69
C LYS A 149 2.27 4.59 -13.32
N GLY A 150 1.16 4.19 -12.71
CA GLY A 150 -0.14 4.77 -13.05
C GLY A 150 -0.15 6.27 -12.74
N SER A 151 -1.31 6.92 -12.89
CA SER A 151 -1.43 8.34 -12.53
C SER A 151 -1.45 8.60 -11.03
N SER A 152 -1.44 7.57 -10.18
CA SER A 152 -1.57 7.67 -8.73
C SER A 152 -0.45 6.94 -8.00
N GLY A 153 -0.24 7.34 -6.76
CA GLY A 153 0.60 6.65 -5.78
C GLY A 153 -0.03 6.65 -4.39
N GLU A 154 -1.36 6.79 -4.32
CA GLU A 154 -2.15 6.84 -3.08
C GLU A 154 -3.44 6.00 -3.25
N GLU A 155 -3.38 5.00 -4.13
CA GLU A 155 -4.53 4.16 -4.48
C GLU A 155 -4.95 3.18 -3.40
N VAL A 156 -4.14 3.00 -2.35
CA VAL A 156 -4.40 2.04 -1.27
C VAL A 156 -4.05 2.64 0.09
N SER A 157 -4.86 2.35 1.10
CA SER A 157 -4.70 2.90 2.44
C SER A 157 -5.11 1.91 3.53
N TRP A 158 -4.43 2.00 4.67
CA TRP A 158 -4.80 1.28 5.89
C TRP A 158 -6.02 1.90 6.55
N THR A 159 -6.83 1.06 7.16
CA THR A 159 -7.69 1.50 8.26
C THR A 159 -6.86 1.73 9.53
N PRO A 160 -7.29 2.62 10.45
CA PRO A 160 -6.48 3.06 11.59
C PRO A 160 -6.25 1.95 12.63
N ASP A 161 -7.09 0.92 12.63
CA ASP A 161 -6.96 -0.26 13.49
C ASP A 161 -6.04 -1.34 12.89
N SER A 162 -5.50 -1.11 11.69
CA SER A 162 -4.67 -2.06 10.92
C SER A 162 -5.39 -3.37 10.54
N LYS A 163 -6.72 -3.40 10.56
CA LYS A 163 -7.50 -4.63 10.31
C LYS A 163 -7.99 -4.76 8.88
N TYR A 164 -8.18 -3.64 8.21
CA TYR A 164 -8.66 -3.59 6.83
C TYR A 164 -7.75 -2.72 5.98
N VAL A 165 -7.70 -3.06 4.69
CA VAL A 165 -7.08 -2.25 3.66
C VAL A 165 -8.16 -1.81 2.69
N ILE A 166 -8.08 -0.57 2.22
CA ILE A 166 -9.01 0.02 1.26
C ILE A 166 -8.22 0.40 0.02
N GLY A 167 -8.77 0.16 -1.17
CA GLY A 167 -8.09 0.43 -2.42
C GLY A 167 -9.03 0.89 -3.52
N GLY A 168 -8.55 1.78 -4.38
CA GLY A 168 -9.24 2.22 -5.58
C GLY A 168 -8.96 1.29 -6.75
N SER A 169 -9.94 1.11 -7.62
CA SER A 169 -9.80 0.28 -8.82
C SER A 169 -10.09 1.06 -10.11
N LEU A 170 -9.53 0.57 -11.22
CA LEU A 170 -9.70 1.15 -12.56
C LEU A 170 -11.16 1.17 -13.02
N ASP A 171 -11.98 0.24 -12.53
CA ASP A 171 -13.42 0.17 -12.82
C ASP A 171 -14.26 1.20 -12.03
N GLY A 172 -13.63 2.00 -11.17
CA GLY A 172 -14.27 3.03 -10.35
C GLY A 172 -14.78 2.55 -9.00
N ARG A 173 -14.59 1.27 -8.68
CA ARG A 173 -14.92 0.74 -7.36
C ARG A 173 -13.87 1.10 -6.32
N VAL A 174 -14.32 1.17 -5.07
CA VAL A 174 -13.48 1.16 -3.88
C VAL A 174 -13.62 -0.21 -3.23
N LEU A 175 -12.52 -0.94 -3.14
CA LEU A 175 -12.47 -2.29 -2.61
C LEU A 175 -11.95 -2.29 -1.18
N ILE A 176 -12.45 -3.21 -0.36
CA ILE A 176 -12.04 -3.39 1.03
C ILE A 176 -11.59 -4.83 1.22
N TRP A 177 -10.40 -5.03 1.79
CA TRP A 177 -9.86 -6.34 2.16
C TRP A 177 -9.78 -6.48 3.68
N ASP A 178 -10.18 -7.64 4.20
CA ASP A 178 -9.97 -8.03 5.60
C ASP A 178 -8.58 -8.67 5.74
N VAL A 179 -7.75 -8.09 6.61
CA VAL A 179 -6.37 -8.51 6.83
C VAL A 179 -6.09 -8.82 8.31
N GLN A 180 -7.13 -9.13 9.08
CA GLN A 180 -6.98 -9.49 10.49
C GLN A 180 -6.24 -10.82 10.70
N ASN A 181 -6.36 -11.74 9.74
CA ASN A 181 -5.86 -13.11 9.84
C ASN A 181 -4.63 -13.35 8.96
N LEU A 182 -3.66 -12.43 8.99
CA LEU A 182 -2.41 -12.58 8.26
C LEU A 182 -1.57 -13.72 8.85
N PRO A 183 -0.87 -14.52 8.01
CA PRO A 183 0.01 -15.57 8.49
C PRO A 183 1.17 -14.97 9.29
N GLN A 184 1.56 -15.64 10.37
CA GLN A 184 2.82 -15.34 11.06
C GLN A 184 3.90 -16.24 10.47
N ARG A 185 4.92 -15.63 9.87
CA ARG A 185 6.12 -16.33 9.38
C ARG A 185 7.24 -16.07 10.38
N THR A 186 8.06 -17.09 10.61
CA THR A 186 9.21 -17.02 11.50
C THR A 186 10.41 -17.65 10.83
N GLY A 187 11.61 -17.16 11.17
CA GLY A 187 12.85 -17.67 10.63
C GLY A 187 13.26 -16.98 9.33
N PRO A 188 14.20 -17.56 8.56
CA PRO A 188 14.76 -16.87 7.39
C PRO A 188 13.69 -16.62 6.32
N VAL A 189 13.80 -15.50 5.62
CA VAL A 189 12.89 -15.14 4.52
C VAL A 189 13.08 -16.10 3.35
N ASP A 190 12.03 -16.86 3.02
CA ASP A 190 11.95 -17.70 1.83
C ASP A 190 11.22 -16.96 0.69
N LEU A 191 11.95 -16.59 -0.36
CA LEU A 191 11.41 -15.91 -1.54
C LEU A 191 10.50 -16.81 -2.40
N LYS A 192 10.55 -18.13 -2.21
CA LYS A 192 9.70 -19.10 -2.93
C LYS A 192 8.37 -19.37 -2.23
N ALA A 193 8.23 -18.92 -0.99
CA ALA A 193 7.02 -19.12 -0.21
C ALA A 193 5.88 -18.26 -0.75
N HIS A 194 4.81 -18.89 -1.18
CA HIS A 194 3.68 -18.20 -1.82
C HIS A 194 2.95 -17.28 -0.83
N PRO A 195 2.60 -16.04 -1.20
CA PRO A 195 1.81 -15.16 -0.35
C PRO A 195 0.41 -15.72 -0.08
N HIS A 196 -0.18 -15.38 1.07
CA HIS A 196 -1.60 -15.63 1.30
C HIS A 196 -2.44 -14.71 0.40
N ARG A 197 -3.28 -15.29 -0.47
CA ARG A 197 -4.11 -14.54 -1.42
C ARG A 197 -5.40 -14.10 -0.76
N ILE A 198 -5.65 -12.79 -0.71
CA ILE A 198 -6.83 -12.19 -0.09
C ILE A 198 -7.66 -11.48 -1.16
N HIS A 199 -8.95 -11.82 -1.24
CA HIS A 199 -9.92 -11.19 -2.13
C HIS A 199 -10.69 -10.11 -1.36
N PRO A 200 -11.25 -9.10 -2.04
CA PRO A 200 -12.00 -8.05 -1.37
C PRO A 200 -13.23 -8.65 -0.69
N MET A 201 -13.48 -8.25 0.56
CA MET A 201 -14.70 -8.60 1.28
C MET A 201 -15.89 -7.79 0.79
N VAL A 202 -15.65 -6.56 0.32
CA VAL A 202 -16.66 -5.61 -0.13
C VAL A 202 -16.10 -4.79 -1.29
N GLY A 203 -16.93 -4.54 -2.30
CA GLY A 203 -16.70 -3.54 -3.33
C GLY A 203 -17.80 -2.49 -3.29
N LEU A 204 -17.41 -1.22 -3.21
CA LEU A 204 -18.30 -0.08 -3.18
C LEU A 204 -18.26 0.62 -4.53
N ASP A 205 -19.43 0.80 -5.14
CA ASP A 205 -19.57 1.59 -6.35
C ASP A 205 -19.47 3.07 -5.96
N GLY A 206 -18.38 3.72 -6.35
CA GLY A 206 -18.02 5.05 -5.86
C GLY A 206 -17.80 6.11 -6.93
N HIS A 207 -17.27 5.71 -8.08
CA HIS A 207 -16.87 6.65 -9.12
C HIS A 207 -17.33 6.18 -10.51
N PRO A 208 -17.67 7.12 -11.43
CA PRO A 208 -18.01 6.79 -12.82
C PRO A 208 -16.78 6.38 -13.67
N GLY A 209 -15.58 6.54 -13.12
CA GLY A 209 -14.32 6.16 -13.73
C GLY A 209 -13.29 5.79 -12.65
N PRO A 210 -12.01 5.62 -12.99
CA PRO A 210 -11.01 5.07 -12.08
C PRO A 210 -10.95 5.78 -10.72
N SER A 211 -11.06 5.00 -9.65
CA SER A 211 -10.80 5.47 -8.28
C SER A 211 -9.29 5.44 -8.06
N ARG A 212 -8.68 6.62 -7.97
CA ARG A 212 -7.22 6.78 -8.04
C ARG A 212 -6.57 6.99 -6.68
N CYS A 213 -7.26 7.64 -5.76
CA CYS A 213 -6.75 7.91 -4.42
C CYS A 213 -7.80 7.50 -3.41
N VAL A 214 -7.37 6.89 -2.32
CA VAL A 214 -8.22 6.58 -1.17
C VAL A 214 -7.47 6.93 0.11
N GLN A 215 -8.14 7.61 1.04
CA GLN A 215 -7.54 7.93 2.32
C GLN A 215 -8.57 7.82 3.44
N PHE A 216 -8.15 7.17 4.53
CA PHE A 216 -8.99 7.01 5.72
C PHE A 216 -8.76 8.16 6.71
N ASN A 217 -9.83 8.63 7.34
CA ASN A 217 -9.76 9.56 8.45
C ASN A 217 -9.57 8.78 9.75
N PRO A 218 -8.41 8.92 10.44
CA PRO A 218 -8.12 8.10 11.60
C PRO A 218 -9.00 8.36 12.82
N ARG A 219 -9.75 9.46 12.85
CA ARG A 219 -10.53 9.90 14.00
C ARG A 219 -12.03 9.67 13.86
N TYR A 220 -12.58 9.86 12.65
CA TYR A 220 -14.03 9.93 12.46
C TYR A 220 -14.63 8.72 11.76
N ASN A 221 -13.84 7.65 11.53
CA ASN A 221 -14.29 6.46 10.81
C ASN A 221 -14.91 6.79 9.43
N MET A 222 -14.37 7.82 8.79
CA MET A 222 -14.76 8.29 7.46
C MET A 222 -13.63 7.98 6.50
N MET A 223 -13.94 7.88 5.21
CA MET A 223 -12.91 7.83 4.17
C MET A 223 -13.26 8.73 3.00
N VAL A 224 -12.24 9.09 2.23
CA VAL A 224 -12.37 9.87 1.01
C VAL A 224 -11.78 9.07 -0.12
N SER A 225 -12.44 9.06 -1.27
CA SER A 225 -11.86 8.56 -2.51
C SER A 225 -11.94 9.61 -3.61
N ALA A 226 -10.94 9.63 -4.48
CA ALA A 226 -10.83 10.59 -5.56
C ALA A 226 -10.44 9.93 -6.88
N GLY A 227 -11.05 10.40 -7.96
CA GLY A 227 -10.82 9.97 -9.33
C GLY A 227 -11.08 11.14 -10.28
N ALA A 228 -12.09 10.99 -11.14
CA ALA A 228 -12.67 12.14 -11.85
C ALA A 228 -13.48 13.05 -10.90
N GLU A 229 -14.03 12.46 -9.84
CA GLU A 229 -14.84 13.12 -8.81
C GLU A 229 -14.21 12.89 -7.43
N LEU A 230 -14.68 13.64 -6.43
CA LEU A 230 -14.31 13.47 -5.03
C LEU A 230 -15.52 12.94 -4.26
N ALA A 231 -15.38 11.78 -3.61
CA ALA A 231 -16.43 11.15 -2.84
C ALA A 231 -16.05 11.06 -1.35
N PHE A 232 -16.97 11.47 -0.48
CA PHE A 232 -16.86 11.30 0.97
C PHE A 232 -17.73 10.13 1.40
N TRP A 233 -17.15 9.19 2.13
CA TRP A 233 -17.82 8.02 2.67
C TRP A 233 -18.01 8.22 4.16
N LEU A 234 -19.28 8.33 4.55
CA LEU A 234 -19.67 8.57 5.93
C LEU A 234 -20.16 7.27 6.55
N PRO A 235 -19.80 6.99 7.82
CA PRO A 235 -20.41 5.90 8.55
C PRO A 235 -21.91 6.15 8.71
N ASP A 236 -22.72 5.12 8.49
CA ASP A 236 -24.15 5.19 8.74
C ASP A 236 -24.40 5.02 10.25
N TYR A 237 -24.88 6.08 10.89
CA TYR A 237 -25.27 6.08 12.31
C TYR A 237 -26.76 5.82 12.51
N SER A 238 -27.54 5.65 11.44
CA SER A 238 -29.00 5.60 11.49
C SER A 238 -29.58 4.20 11.62
N GLN A 239 -28.77 3.16 11.42
CA GLN A 239 -29.22 1.77 11.45
C GLN A 239 -28.95 1.11 12.80
N ASP A 240 -29.93 0.36 13.30
CA ASP A 240 -29.84 -0.37 14.55
C ASP A 240 -28.78 -1.49 14.40
N THR A 241 -27.75 -1.47 15.25
CA THR A 241 -26.57 -2.34 15.14
C THR A 241 -26.93 -3.84 15.06
N GLU A 242 -28.04 -4.22 15.68
CA GLU A 242 -28.64 -5.57 15.65
C GLU A 242 -29.14 -5.97 14.25
N GLU A 243 -29.72 -5.04 13.49
CA GLU A 243 -30.29 -5.29 12.17
C GLU A 243 -29.18 -5.47 11.13
N ILE A 244 -28.12 -4.65 11.21
CA ILE A 244 -26.90 -4.81 10.41
C ILE A 244 -26.22 -6.15 10.69
N ALA A 245 -26.07 -6.52 11.97
CA ALA A 245 -25.48 -7.81 12.33
C ALA A 245 -26.28 -8.99 11.76
N ARG A 246 -27.62 -8.91 11.81
CA ARG A 246 -28.51 -9.92 11.21
C ARG A 246 -28.38 -9.99 9.69
N ASP A 247 -28.30 -8.86 9.00
CA ASP A 247 -28.20 -8.83 7.54
C ASP A 247 -26.82 -9.25 7.01
N LEU A 248 -25.75 -8.91 7.74
CA LEU A 248 -24.40 -9.42 7.46
C LEU A 248 -24.28 -10.93 7.69
N LEU A 249 -24.95 -11.46 8.73
CA LEU A 249 -25.03 -12.90 8.98
C LEU A 249 -25.86 -13.64 7.92
N LYS A 250 -26.97 -13.05 7.45
CA LYS A 250 -27.76 -13.60 6.33
C LYS A 250 -26.96 -13.67 5.04
N LYS A 251 -26.16 -12.65 4.72
CA LYS A 251 -25.28 -12.66 3.52
C LYS A 251 -24.16 -13.71 3.60
N LYS A 252 -23.69 -14.07 4.80
CA LYS A 252 -22.70 -15.16 4.98
C LYS A 252 -23.31 -16.57 4.84
N GLY A 253 -24.63 -16.73 4.97
CA GLY A 253 -25.32 -18.02 4.87
C GLY A 253 -25.78 -18.40 3.46
N SER A 254 -25.59 -17.54 2.46
CA SER A 254 -26.04 -17.75 1.08
C SER A 254 -24.91 -17.99 0.06
N ALA A 255 -23.74 -18.46 0.52
CA ALA A 255 -22.61 -18.86 -0.31
C ALA A 255 -22.23 -20.32 -0.05
#